data_AF-A0A836REC5-F1
#
_entry.id   AF-A0A836REC5-F1
#
_cell.length_a   1.000
_cell.length_b   1.000
_cell.length_c   1.000
_cell.angle_alpha   90.00
_cell.angle_beta   90.00
_cell.angle_gamma   90.00
#
_symmetry.space_group_name_H-M   'P 1'
#
loop_
_entity.id
_entity.type
_entity.pdbx_description
1 polymer ?
#
loop_
_entity_poly.entity_id
_entity_poly.type
_entity_poly.pdbx_seq_one_letter_code
_entity_poly.pdbx_strand_id
1 'polypeptide(L)'
;MTQRILARNASFRIEDITGASIGVTAIGSDTTLSYNADLVDAPGYGDTVRLTVPVITDFEVSFSGYYSTESGNPASALHELVGASAGTWFQFNPAGSAAASPAWSACAHIANLEIRAPADNIVTISFTLKPRSGSLTFAADGSW
;
A
#
# COMPACT_ATOMS: atom_id res chain seq x y z
N MET A 1 -0.84 -15.05 -4.03
CA MET A 1 0.41 -14.89 -4.82
C MET A 1 1.26 -13.83 -4.14
N THR A 2 2.58 -14.00 -4.01
CA THR A 2 3.44 -13.02 -3.30
C THR A 2 4.48 -12.46 -4.28
N GLN A 3 4.46 -11.15 -4.50
CA GLN A 3 5.43 -10.47 -5.36
C GLN A 3 6.33 -9.58 -4.50
N ARG A 4 7.64 -9.79 -4.60
CA ARG A 4 8.66 -8.97 -3.93
C ARG A 4 9.27 -7.98 -4.93
N ILE A 5 9.24 -6.69 -4.61
CA ILE A 5 9.71 -5.62 -5.50
C ILE A 5 10.75 -4.77 -4.77
N LEU A 6 11.91 -4.55 -5.42
CA LEU A 6 13.00 -3.75 -4.87
C LEU A 6 12.69 -2.25 -5.00
N ALA A 7 12.93 -1.50 -3.93
CA ALA A 7 12.51 -0.10 -3.78
C ALA A 7 13.07 0.88 -4.82
N ARG A 8 14.19 0.58 -5.48
CA ARG A 8 14.91 1.54 -6.37
C ARG A 8 14.05 2.10 -7.51
N ASN A 9 13.00 1.39 -7.93
CA ASN A 9 12.08 1.82 -8.98
C ASN A 9 10.60 1.78 -8.55
N ALA A 10 10.30 1.57 -7.28
CA ALA A 10 8.93 1.53 -6.81
C ALA A 10 8.54 2.87 -6.19
N SER A 11 7.26 3.24 -6.25
CA SER A 11 6.73 4.36 -5.47
C SER A 11 5.62 3.91 -4.56
N PHE A 12 5.64 4.39 -3.32
CA PHE A 12 4.63 4.10 -2.32
C PHE A 12 4.14 5.40 -1.68
N ARG A 13 2.84 5.62 -1.79
CA ARG A 13 2.15 6.80 -1.27
C ARG A 13 1.02 6.36 -0.36
N ILE A 14 0.86 7.08 0.73
CA ILE A 14 -0.25 6.92 1.66
C ILE A 14 -0.95 8.27 1.77
N GLU A 15 -2.27 8.27 1.76
CA GLU A 15 -3.09 9.46 1.91
C GLU A 15 -4.04 9.29 3.08
N ASP A 16 -4.14 10.33 3.91
CA ASP A 16 -5.16 10.43 4.93
C ASP A 16 -6.52 10.84 4.31
N ILE A 17 -7.60 10.63 5.06
CA ILE A 17 -8.96 11.04 4.71
C ILE A 17 -9.08 12.56 4.45
N THR A 18 -8.17 13.36 5.00
CA THR A 18 -8.08 14.81 4.80
C THR A 18 -7.36 15.20 3.50
N GLY A 19 -6.81 14.24 2.75
CA GLY A 19 -6.04 14.47 1.53
C GLY A 19 -4.55 14.76 1.76
N ALA A 20 -4.09 14.73 3.02
CA ALA A 20 -2.66 14.83 3.32
C ALA A 20 -1.95 13.56 2.83
N SER A 21 -0.95 13.72 1.96
CA SER A 21 -0.24 12.58 1.37
C SER A 21 1.20 12.48 1.83
N ILE A 22 1.61 11.29 2.22
CA ILE A 22 2.98 10.94 2.60
C ILE A 22 3.56 10.03 1.53
N GLY A 23 4.56 10.52 0.81
CA GLY A 23 5.39 9.68 -0.04
C GLY A 23 6.50 9.04 0.79
N VAL A 24 6.40 7.75 1.08
CA VAL A 24 7.43 7.00 1.83
C VAL A 24 8.47 6.33 0.91
N THR A 25 8.38 6.59 -0.40
CA THR A 25 9.31 6.09 -1.42
C THR A 25 10.78 6.38 -1.09
N ALA A 26 11.09 7.57 -0.59
CA ALA A 26 12.47 7.99 -0.33
C ALA A 26 13.15 7.22 0.83
N ILE A 27 12.34 6.63 1.70
CA ILE A 27 12.79 5.93 2.91
C ILE A 27 12.62 4.41 2.80
N GLY A 28 11.96 3.91 1.75
CA GLY A 28 11.63 2.50 1.59
C GLY A 28 12.81 1.64 1.16
N SER A 29 13.02 0.52 1.85
CA SER A 29 13.97 -0.51 1.48
C SER A 29 13.30 -1.73 0.85
N ASP A 30 12.14 -2.14 1.37
CA ASP A 30 11.37 -3.28 0.85
C ASP A 30 9.86 -3.01 1.04
N THR A 31 9.09 -3.27 -0.01
CA THR A 31 7.63 -3.25 0.00
C THR A 31 7.12 -4.55 -0.59
N THR A 32 6.31 -5.28 0.17
CA THR A 32 5.68 -6.53 -0.25
C THR A 32 4.17 -6.37 -0.23
N LEU A 33 3.52 -6.65 -1.37
CA LEU A 33 2.08 -6.78 -1.48
C LEU A 33 1.72 -8.26 -1.57
N SER A 34 0.92 -8.72 -0.61
CA SER A 34 0.30 -10.04 -0.61
C SER A 34 -1.20 -9.87 -0.78
N TYR A 35 -1.83 -10.67 -1.61
CA TYR A 35 -3.29 -10.68 -1.72
C TYR A 35 -3.81 -12.07 -2.04
N ASN A 36 -5.05 -12.29 -1.63
CA ASN A 36 -5.83 -13.44 -2.06
C ASN A 36 -6.96 -12.98 -2.98
N ALA A 37 -7.02 -13.56 -4.17
CA ALA A 37 -8.09 -13.32 -5.12
C ALA A 37 -9.07 -14.48 -5.01
N ASP A 38 -10.14 -14.30 -4.24
CA ASP A 38 -11.24 -15.24 -4.28
C ASP A 38 -12.03 -15.00 -5.56
N LEU A 39 -12.09 -16.04 -6.38
CA LEU A 39 -12.89 -16.09 -7.58
C LEU A 39 -14.35 -16.26 -7.16
N VAL A 40 -15.10 -15.16 -7.09
CA VAL A 40 -16.53 -15.20 -6.82
C VAL A 40 -17.24 -15.66 -8.08
N ASP A 41 -17.91 -16.81 -8.00
CA ASP A 41 -18.83 -17.28 -9.04
C ASP A 41 -20.05 -16.34 -9.05
N ALA A 42 -20.14 -15.49 -10.08
CA ALA A 42 -21.31 -14.65 -10.31
C ALA A 42 -22.21 -15.36 -11.35
N PRO A 43 -23.35 -15.95 -10.93
CA PRO A 43 -24.30 -16.49 -11.89
C PRO A 43 -24.94 -15.33 -12.66
N GLY A 44 -24.57 -15.19 -13.94
CA GLY A 44 -25.25 -14.28 -14.86
C GLY A 44 -26.67 -14.78 -15.14
N TYR A 45 -27.66 -13.87 -15.11
CA TYR A 45 -29.02 -14.24 -15.45
C TYR A 45 -29.10 -14.56 -16.96
N GLY A 46 -29.41 -15.80 -17.31
CA GLY A 46 -29.57 -16.24 -18.71
C GLY A 46 -28.29 -16.60 -19.46
N ASP A 47 -27.15 -16.68 -18.79
CA ASP A 47 -25.88 -17.07 -19.40
C ASP A 47 -25.51 -18.53 -19.05
N THR A 48 -24.92 -19.25 -20.02
CA THR A 48 -24.40 -20.62 -19.81
C THR A 48 -22.95 -20.62 -19.34
N VAL A 49 -22.31 -19.45 -19.36
CA VAL A 49 -20.91 -19.25 -18.99
C VAL A 49 -20.83 -18.73 -17.57
N ARG A 50 -19.98 -19.35 -16.74
CA ARG A 50 -19.63 -18.82 -15.41
C ARG A 50 -18.77 -17.58 -15.59
N LEU A 51 -19.31 -16.41 -15.23
CA LEU A 51 -18.54 -15.19 -15.14
C LEU A 51 -17.87 -15.15 -13.77
N THR A 52 -16.54 -15.16 -13.77
CA THR A 52 -15.73 -15.01 -12.57
C THR A 52 -15.25 -13.57 -12.50
N VAL A 53 -15.70 -12.82 -11.50
CA VAL A 53 -15.23 -11.45 -11.26
C VAL A 53 -14.17 -11.51 -10.16
N PRO A 54 -12.88 -11.23 -10.46
CA PRO A 54 -11.86 -11.21 -9.43
C PRO A 54 -12.09 -9.99 -8.54
N VAL A 55 -12.54 -10.21 -7.31
CA VAL A 55 -12.61 -9.17 -6.29
C VAL A 55 -11.58 -9.50 -5.22
N ILE A 56 -10.56 -8.67 -5.11
CA ILE A 56 -9.53 -8.82 -4.09
C ILE A 56 -9.95 -7.98 -2.89
N THR A 57 -10.58 -8.62 -1.91
CA THR A 57 -10.97 -7.98 -0.63
C THR A 57 -9.95 -8.21 0.47
N ASP A 58 -9.14 -9.27 0.36
CA ASP A 58 -8.10 -9.62 1.32
C ASP A 58 -6.70 -9.35 0.74
N PHE A 59 -6.03 -8.36 1.31
CA PHE A 59 -4.67 -7.96 0.94
C PHE A 59 -3.90 -7.49 2.16
N GLU A 60 -2.59 -7.67 2.13
CA GLU A 60 -1.67 -7.16 3.13
C GLU A 60 -0.50 -6.48 2.43
N VAL A 61 -0.18 -5.26 2.86
CA VAL A 61 1.02 -4.56 2.39
C VAL A 61 1.99 -4.43 3.55
N SER A 62 3.17 -5.01 3.43
CA SER A 62 4.26 -4.83 4.38
C SER A 62 5.26 -3.84 3.79
N PHE A 63 5.60 -2.82 4.57
CA PHE A 63 6.63 -1.84 4.23
C PHE A 63 7.74 -1.85 5.27
N SER A 64 8.97 -1.72 4.82
CA SER A 64 10.14 -1.47 5.67
C SER A 64 11.03 -0.41 5.04
N GLY A 65 11.64 0.40 5.89
CA GLY A 65 12.48 1.51 5.47
C GLY A 65 13.34 2.08 6.59
N TYR A 66 14.17 3.05 6.22
CA TYR A 66 15.01 3.79 7.16
C TYR A 66 15.11 5.25 6.74
N TYR A 67 15.22 6.15 7.72
CA TYR A 67 15.41 7.58 7.49
C TYR A 67 16.40 8.17 8.50
N SER A 68 17.04 9.28 8.12
CA SER A 68 17.85 10.07 9.04
C SER A 68 16.98 11.14 9.71
N THR A 69 17.12 11.31 11.02
CA THR A 69 16.40 12.36 11.77
C THR A 69 16.71 13.78 11.27
N GLU A 70 17.84 13.98 10.60
CA GLU A 70 18.25 15.26 10.01
C GLU A 70 17.47 15.61 8.73
N SER A 71 16.92 14.60 8.05
CA SER A 71 16.22 14.75 6.76
C SER A 71 14.71 14.97 6.88
N GLY A 72 14.17 14.99 8.11
CA GLY A 72 12.74 15.08 8.40
C GLY A 72 12.23 13.87 9.19
N ASN A 73 11.02 13.98 9.75
CA ASN A 73 10.43 12.97 10.62
C ASN A 73 9.14 12.37 10.02
N PRO A 74 9.23 11.44 9.04
CA PRO A 74 8.05 10.78 8.48
C PRO A 74 7.27 9.96 9.53
N ALA A 75 7.89 9.63 10.66
CA ALA A 75 7.23 8.88 11.72
C ALA A 75 6.09 9.67 12.39
N SER A 76 6.16 11.00 12.51
CA SER A 76 5.06 11.77 13.11
C SER A 76 3.81 11.72 12.23
N ALA A 77 3.98 11.86 10.92
CA ALA A 77 2.89 11.79 9.96
C ALA A 77 2.31 10.37 9.84
N LEU A 78 3.14 9.33 9.93
CA LEU A 78 2.67 7.94 10.00
C LEU A 78 1.99 7.63 11.33
N HIS A 79 2.40 8.26 12.43
CA HIS A 79 1.75 8.11 13.74
C HIS A 79 0.34 8.70 13.74
N GLU A 80 0.15 9.85 13.09
CA GLU A 80 -1.18 10.43 12.88
C GLU A 80 -2.10 9.49 12.09
N LEU A 81 -1.57 8.80 11.08
CA LEU A 81 -2.32 7.81 10.29
C LEU A 81 -2.72 6.56 11.09
N VAL A 82 -1.96 6.18 12.12
CA VAL A 82 -2.38 5.09 13.03
C VAL A 82 -3.65 5.48 13.78
N GLY A 83 -3.76 6.74 14.21
CA GLY A 83 -4.97 7.28 14.85
C GLY A 83 -6.12 7.53 13.87
N ALA A 84 -5.80 7.97 12.65
CA ALA A 84 -6.75 8.29 11.58
C ALA A 84 -7.22 7.07 10.75
N SER A 85 -7.07 5.86 11.30
CA SER A 85 -7.35 4.55 10.69
C SER A 85 -8.67 4.39 9.93
N ALA A 86 -9.58 5.37 10.01
CA ALA A 86 -10.89 5.45 9.37
C ALA A 86 -10.89 5.46 7.83
N GLY A 87 -9.87 6.03 7.18
CA GLY A 87 -9.94 6.34 5.75
C GLY A 87 -8.60 6.47 5.05
N THR A 88 -7.58 5.73 5.48
CA THR A 88 -6.26 5.77 4.84
C THR A 88 -6.31 5.09 3.48
N TRP A 89 -5.96 5.81 2.42
CA TRP A 89 -5.80 5.24 1.08
C TRP A 89 -4.32 5.03 0.80
N PHE A 90 -3.99 3.97 0.09
CA PHE A 90 -2.61 3.76 -0.37
C PHE A 90 -2.55 3.58 -1.87
N GLN A 91 -1.39 3.92 -2.42
CA GLN A 91 -0.99 3.62 -3.79
C GLN A 91 0.39 3.00 -3.79
N PHE A 92 0.53 1.88 -4.48
CA PHE A 92 1.79 1.21 -4.71
C PHE A 92 2.03 1.01 -6.20
N ASN A 93 3.14 1.54 -6.70
CA ASN A 93 3.59 1.35 -8.07
C ASN A 93 4.90 0.54 -8.04
N PRO A 94 4.90 -0.74 -8.46
CA PRO A 94 6.08 -1.61 -8.49
C PRO A 94 7.19 -1.17 -9.43
N ALA A 95 6.81 -0.45 -10.49
CA ALA A 95 7.69 0.01 -11.55
C ALA A 95 7.60 1.55 -11.64
N GLY A 96 8.71 2.19 -12.01
CA GLY A 96 8.89 3.63 -11.83
C GLY A 96 7.92 4.50 -12.63
N SER A 97 7.82 5.77 -12.22
CA SER A 97 6.96 6.83 -12.77
C SER A 97 5.45 6.60 -12.55
N ALA A 98 4.85 7.49 -11.75
CA ALA A 98 3.43 7.53 -11.38
C ALA A 98 2.46 7.65 -12.58
N ALA A 99 2.96 7.86 -13.81
CA ALA A 99 2.15 8.16 -14.99
C ALA A 99 2.04 7.02 -16.01
N ALA A 100 2.74 5.89 -15.83
CA ALA A 100 2.73 4.81 -16.85
C ALA A 100 2.98 3.40 -16.29
N SER A 101 2.93 3.24 -14.96
CA SER A 101 3.27 1.98 -14.30
C SER A 101 2.06 1.37 -13.61
N PRO A 102 2.00 0.02 -13.55
CA PRO A 102 0.91 -0.66 -12.88
C PRO A 102 0.76 -0.17 -11.44
N ALA A 103 -0.43 0.30 -11.10
CA ALA A 103 -0.73 0.88 -9.80
C ALA A 103 -1.70 -0.02 -9.03
N TRP A 104 -1.34 -0.33 -7.80
CA TRP A 104 -2.21 -0.99 -6.84
C TRP A 104 -2.71 0.03 -5.83
N SER A 105 -4.02 0.07 -5.59
CA SER A 105 -4.58 0.98 -4.59
C SER A 105 -5.79 0.41 -3.89
N ALA A 106 -5.94 0.74 -2.61
CA ALA A 106 -7.18 0.49 -1.87
C ALA A 106 -7.26 1.37 -0.62
N CYS A 107 -8.43 1.35 0.02
CA CYS A 107 -8.59 1.85 1.38
C CYS A 107 -8.09 0.79 2.37
N ALA A 108 -7.16 1.17 3.22
CA ALA A 108 -6.53 0.32 4.20
C ALA A 108 -6.45 1.01 5.57
N HIS A 109 -5.94 0.30 6.56
CA HIS A 109 -5.54 0.88 7.84
C HIS A 109 -4.18 0.31 8.23
N ILE A 110 -3.40 1.09 8.99
CA ILE A 110 -2.14 0.62 9.56
C ILE A 110 -2.48 -0.34 10.71
N ALA A 111 -2.23 -1.63 10.50
CA ALA A 111 -2.47 -2.68 11.49
C ALA A 111 -1.34 -2.78 12.51
N ASN A 112 -0.11 -2.50 12.09
CA ASN A 112 1.06 -2.44 12.95
C ASN A 112 2.01 -1.34 12.47
N LEU A 113 2.56 -0.56 13.40
CA LEU A 113 3.60 0.42 13.15
C LEU A 113 4.71 0.23 14.18
N GLU A 114 5.92 0.05 13.68
CA GLU A 114 7.11 -0.11 14.50
C GLU A 114 8.17 0.89 14.05
N ILE A 115 8.69 1.65 15.01
CA ILE A 115 9.73 2.65 14.81
C ILE A 115 10.85 2.34 15.79
N ARG A 116 12.05 2.09 15.29
CA ARG A 116 13.24 1.78 16.09
C ARG A 116 14.36 2.76 15.78
N ALA A 117 14.99 3.31 16.82
CA ALA A 117 16.16 4.17 16.70
C ALA A 117 17.36 3.50 17.41
N PRO A 118 18.06 2.54 16.75
CA PRO A 118 19.06 1.71 17.40
C PRO A 118 20.34 2.45 17.82
N ALA A 119 20.83 3.41 17.02
CA ALA A 119 21.90 4.39 17.30
C ALA A 119 22.23 5.15 15.99
N ASP A 120 23.03 6.23 16.06
CA ASP A 120 23.59 6.96 14.91
C ASP A 120 22.60 7.68 13.98
N ASN A 121 21.58 8.36 14.54
CA ASN A 121 20.62 9.19 13.79
C ASN A 121 19.81 8.46 12.69
N ILE A 122 19.98 7.15 12.55
CA ILE A 122 19.22 6.30 11.64
C ILE A 122 18.03 5.72 12.40
N VAL A 123 16.83 5.98 11.89
CA VAL A 123 15.59 5.42 12.39
C VAL A 123 15.07 4.42 11.38
N THR A 124 14.80 3.20 11.84
CA THR A 124 14.12 2.17 11.06
C THR A 124 12.63 2.28 11.28
N ILE A 125 11.87 2.16 10.20
CA ILE A 125 10.41 2.16 10.22
C ILE A 125 9.87 0.95 9.47
N SER A 126 8.88 0.30 10.06
CA SER A 126 8.15 -0.77 9.40
C SER A 126 6.69 -0.71 9.77
N PHE A 127 5.81 -0.94 8.79
CA PHE A 127 4.39 -0.99 9.03
C PHE A 127 3.71 -2.03 8.14
N THR A 128 2.51 -2.41 8.55
CA THR A 128 1.65 -3.31 7.80
C THR A 128 0.30 -2.66 7.57
N LEU A 129 -0.14 -2.62 6.32
CA LEU A 129 -1.50 -2.20 5.95
C LEU A 129 -2.38 -3.43 5.76
N LYS A 130 -3.60 -3.36 6.29
CA LYS A 130 -4.66 -4.35 6.10
C LYS A 130 -5.91 -3.73 5.50
N PRO A 131 -6.76 -4.53 4.83
CA PRO A 131 -7.96 -4.03 4.19
C PRO A 131 -8.88 -3.46 5.27
N ARG A 132 -9.49 -2.32 4.99
CA ARG A 132 -10.56 -1.79 5.83
C ARG A 132 -11.91 -1.93 5.14
N SER A 133 -11.99 -1.44 3.92
CA SER A 133 -13.20 -1.47 3.10
C SER A 133 -12.82 -1.32 1.62
N GLY A 134 -13.70 -1.79 0.75
CA GLY A 134 -13.47 -1.79 -0.70
C GLY A 134 -12.61 -2.96 -1.18
N SER A 135 -12.24 -2.90 -2.44
CA SER A 135 -11.42 -3.89 -3.11
C SER A 135 -10.09 -3.29 -3.55
N LEU A 136 -9.06 -4.12 -3.61
CA LEU A 136 -7.80 -3.76 -4.23
C LEU A 136 -8.01 -3.53 -5.73
N THR A 137 -7.73 -2.32 -6.18
CA THR A 137 -7.80 -1.93 -7.58
C THR A 137 -6.42 -2.07 -8.22
N PHE A 138 -6.39 -2.63 -9.42
CA PHE A 138 -5.20 -2.70 -10.27
C PHE A 138 -5.45 -1.90 -11.55
N ALA A 139 -4.67 -0.83 -11.75
CA ALA A 139 -4.65 -0.07 -12.99
C ALA A 139 -3.40 -0.45 -13.79
N ALA A 140 -3.57 -0.97 -15.00
CA ALA A 140 -2.46 -1.50 -15.82
C ALA A 140 -1.64 -0.41 -16.53
N ASP A 141 -2.18 0.80 -16.68
CA ASP A 141 -1.59 1.89 -17.49
C ASP A 141 -1.33 3.19 -16.70
N GLY A 142 -1.53 3.17 -15.38
CA GLY A 142 -1.34 4.35 -14.53
C GLY A 142 -2.36 5.47 -14.76
N SER A 143 -3.43 5.24 -15.54
CA SER A 143 -4.53 6.18 -15.71
C SER A 143 -5.61 5.95 -14.65
N TRP A 144 -6.12 7.06 -14.11
CA TRP A 144 -7.23 7.13 -13.14
C TRP A 144 -8.44 7.76 -13.81
#